data_AF-A0A7R8H780-F1
#
_entry.id   AF-A0A7R8H780-F1
#
_cell.length_a   1.000
_cell.length_b   1.000
_cell.length_c   1.000
_cell.angle_alpha   90.00
_cell.angle_beta   90.00
_cell.angle_gamma   90.00
#
_symmetry.space_group_name_H-M   'P 1'
#
loop_
_entity.id
_entity.type
_entity.pdbx_description
1 polymer ?
#
loop_
_entity_poly.entity_id
_entity_poly.type
_entity_poly.pdbx_seq_one_letter_code
_entity_poly.pdbx_strand_id
1 'polypeptide(L)'
;MTGTENNFGEKTIIVKDEEAIRSLEKKISHLSGLLSDSESENHRMFELIEVLKEEIRSYRRSEDRIKHIEHQEYVKNVILKFVTMSNCDEKKQLLPIVSKLLVLSPSEIKTIEATMDNDPLSEGVDQIPTSNSDQLETPLNSSMSADEISNGLIGASFSAQFSIY
;
A
#
# COMPACT_ATOMS: atom_id res chain seq x y z
N MET A 1 -24.29 102.74 3.31
CA MET A 1 -23.97 101.71 4.31
C MET A 1 -24.79 100.47 3.99
N THR A 2 -24.30 99.56 3.15
CA THR A 2 -24.93 98.24 2.89
C THR A 2 -23.92 97.40 2.10
N GLY A 3 -23.08 96.63 2.80
CA GLY A 3 -22.08 95.78 2.13
C GLY A 3 -21.49 94.66 2.98
N THR A 4 -21.89 94.52 4.25
CA THR A 4 -21.23 93.63 5.20
C THR A 4 -22.02 92.37 5.55
N GLU A 5 -23.31 92.26 5.20
CA GLU A 5 -24.14 91.13 5.68
C GLU A 5 -24.10 89.88 4.78
N ASN A 6 -23.87 90.01 3.46
CA ASN A 6 -23.82 88.84 2.55
C ASN A 6 -22.50 88.05 2.60
N ASN A 7 -21.38 88.67 2.98
CA ASN A 7 -20.06 88.04 2.94
C ASN A 7 -19.88 86.98 4.06
N PHE A 8 -20.52 87.18 5.21
CA PHE A 8 -20.39 86.28 6.36
C PHE A 8 -21.16 84.96 6.17
N GLY A 9 -22.35 85.02 5.55
CA GLY A 9 -23.14 83.84 5.21
C GLY A 9 -22.45 82.96 4.17
N GLU A 10 -21.92 83.56 3.11
CA GLU A 10 -21.17 82.87 2.06
C GLU A 10 -19.90 82.21 2.61
N LYS A 11 -19.14 82.92 3.46
CA LYS A 11 -17.97 82.36 4.14
C LYS A 11 -18.33 81.18 5.06
N THR A 12 -19.47 81.23 5.75
CA THR A 12 -19.91 80.14 6.64
C THR A 12 -20.33 78.89 5.86
N ILE A 13 -20.95 79.06 4.69
CA ILE A 13 -21.34 77.94 3.82
C ILE A 13 -20.09 77.29 3.21
N ILE A 14 -19.17 78.09 2.69
CA ILE A 14 -17.90 77.61 2.10
C ILE A 14 -17.08 76.81 3.13
N VAL A 15 -16.98 77.28 4.38
CA VAL A 15 -16.26 76.57 5.45
C VAL A 15 -16.94 75.25 5.80
N LYS A 16 -18.28 75.19 5.84
CA LYS A 16 -19.01 73.94 6.10
C LYS A 16 -18.82 72.91 4.98
N ASP A 17 -18.84 73.36 3.73
CA ASP A 17 -18.59 72.48 2.58
C ASP A 17 -17.15 71.99 2.57
N GLU A 18 -16.17 72.82 2.95
CA GLU A 18 -14.77 72.44 3.07
C GLU A 18 -14.54 71.39 4.18
N GLU A 19 -15.18 71.55 5.34
CA GLU A 19 -15.16 70.56 6.43
C GLU A 19 -15.79 69.23 6.00
N ALA A 20 -16.92 69.28 5.29
CA ALA A 20 -17.58 68.10 4.76
C ALA A 20 -16.69 67.37 3.76
N ILE A 21 -16.07 68.09 2.82
CA ILE A 21 -15.12 67.55 1.84
C ILE A 21 -13.93 66.88 2.55
N ARG A 22 -13.29 67.57 3.51
CA ARG A 22 -12.19 67.01 4.29
C ARG A 22 -12.60 65.74 5.06
N SER A 23 -13.83 65.68 5.55
CA SER A 23 -14.35 64.49 6.23
C SER A 23 -14.56 63.31 5.26
N LEU A 24 -15.00 63.61 4.04
CA LEU A 24 -15.20 62.61 2.98
C LEU A 24 -13.86 62.09 2.45
N GLU A 25 -12.87 62.95 2.25
CA GLU A 25 -11.51 62.57 1.88
C GLU A 25 -10.88 61.61 2.90
N LYS A 26 -11.04 61.91 4.20
CA LYS A 26 -10.58 61.01 5.27
C LYS A 26 -11.27 59.65 5.22
N LYS A 27 -12.59 59.62 4.98
CA LYS A 27 -13.34 58.36 4.84
C LYS A 27 -12.89 57.57 3.61
N ILE A 28 -12.69 58.23 2.47
CA ILE A 28 -12.21 57.60 1.24
C ILE A 28 -10.81 57.02 1.45
N SER A 29 -9.90 57.79 2.07
CA SER A 29 -8.55 57.31 2.39
C SER A 29 -8.60 56.09 3.32
N HIS A 30 -9.43 56.13 4.37
CA HIS A 30 -9.58 55.01 5.29
C HIS A 30 -10.18 53.77 4.61
N LEU A 31 -11.25 53.93 3.82
CA LEU A 31 -11.88 52.83 3.08
C LEU A 31 -10.93 52.24 2.03
N SER A 32 -10.11 53.07 1.38
CA SER A 32 -9.10 52.61 0.43
C SER A 32 -8.01 51.79 1.14
N GLY A 33 -7.62 52.19 2.35
CA GLY A 33 -6.72 51.42 3.20
C GLY A 33 -7.31 50.05 3.57
N LEU A 34 -8.55 50.03 4.07
CA LEU A 34 -9.25 48.78 4.40
C LEU A 34 -9.44 47.87 3.18
N LEU A 35 -9.68 48.44 2.00
CA LEU A 35 -9.78 47.68 0.76
C LEU A 35 -8.43 47.07 0.39
N SER A 36 -7.34 47.83 0.46
CA SER A 36 -5.98 47.34 0.22
C SER A 36 -5.61 46.21 1.18
N ASP A 37 -5.94 46.36 2.47
CA ASP A 37 -5.71 45.33 3.48
C ASP A 37 -6.50 44.06 3.16
N SER A 38 -7.77 44.20 2.79
CA SER A 38 -8.64 43.10 2.38
C SER A 38 -8.15 42.39 1.12
N GLU A 39 -7.70 43.13 0.10
CA GLU A 39 -7.10 42.56 -1.12
C GLU A 39 -5.82 41.78 -0.80
N SER A 40 -4.97 42.31 0.08
CA SER A 40 -3.76 41.63 0.53
C SER A 40 -4.08 40.35 1.33
N GLU A 41 -5.04 40.39 2.23
CA GLU A 41 -5.47 39.19 2.98
C GLU A 41 -6.07 38.14 2.05
N ASN A 42 -6.87 38.56 1.07
CA ASN A 42 -7.46 37.65 0.09
C ASN A 42 -6.37 36.98 -0.76
N HIS A 43 -5.35 37.74 -1.17
CA HIS A 43 -4.19 37.18 -1.88
C HIS A 43 -3.48 36.10 -1.05
N ARG A 44 -3.18 36.40 0.23
CA ARG A 44 -2.59 35.42 1.16
C ARG A 44 -3.47 34.19 1.35
N MET A 45 -4.78 34.37 1.40
CA MET A 45 -5.74 33.27 1.51
C MET A 45 -5.67 32.36 0.28
N PHE A 46 -5.58 32.93 -0.92
CA PHE A 46 -5.37 32.15 -2.15
C PHE A 46 -4.05 31.38 -2.15
N GLU A 47 -2.95 31.98 -1.70
CA GLU A 47 -1.66 31.28 -1.57
C GLU A 47 -1.77 30.07 -0.62
N LEU A 48 -2.39 30.26 0.55
CA LEU A 48 -2.61 29.17 1.51
C LEU A 48 -3.50 28.07 0.92
N ILE A 49 -4.55 28.44 0.18
CA ILE A 49 -5.43 27.47 -0.50
C ILE A 49 -4.62 26.62 -1.48
N GLU A 50 -3.72 27.22 -2.27
CA GLU A 50 -2.91 26.47 -3.23
C GLU A 50 -1.91 25.54 -2.54
N VAL A 51 -1.26 26.00 -1.46
CA VAL A 51 -0.39 25.14 -0.63
C VAL A 51 -1.15 23.96 -0.06
N LEU A 52 -2.32 24.20 0.55
CA LEU A 52 -3.15 23.15 1.12
C LEU A 52 -3.63 22.15 0.07
N LYS A 53 -4.01 22.63 -1.13
CA LYS A 53 -4.38 21.75 -2.24
C LYS A 53 -3.22 20.84 -2.63
N GLU A 54 -1.99 21.35 -2.70
CA GLU A 54 -0.84 20.51 -3.02
C GLU A 54 -0.50 19.53 -1.90
N GLU A 55 -0.63 19.93 -0.64
CA GLU A 55 -0.44 19.03 0.50
C GLU A 55 -1.44 17.88 0.46
N ILE A 56 -2.72 18.14 0.17
CA ILE A 56 -3.74 17.09 -0.01
C ILE A 56 -3.37 16.16 -1.17
N ARG A 57 -2.90 16.69 -2.30
CA ARG A 57 -2.48 15.85 -3.44
C ARG A 57 -1.27 14.98 -3.06
N SER A 58 -0.29 15.56 -2.39
CA SER A 58 0.90 14.86 -1.92
C SER A 58 0.55 13.74 -0.93
N TYR A 59 -0.29 14.06 0.06
CA TYR A 59 -0.80 13.11 1.04
C TYR A 59 -1.54 11.94 0.39
N ARG A 60 -2.41 12.22 -0.60
CA ARG A 60 -3.10 11.16 -1.35
C ARG A 60 -2.12 10.25 -2.10
N ARG A 61 -1.13 10.83 -2.77
CA ARG A 61 -0.08 10.04 -3.45
C ARG A 61 0.71 9.18 -2.46
N SER A 62 1.01 9.69 -1.26
CA SER A 62 1.70 8.87 -0.25
C SER A 62 0.82 7.74 0.29
N GLU A 63 -0.45 8.02 0.57
CA GLU A 63 -1.42 7.02 1.01
C GLU A 63 -1.58 5.89 -0.02
N ASP A 64 -1.71 6.23 -1.30
CA ASP A 64 -1.83 5.24 -2.36
C ASP A 64 -0.56 4.38 -2.45
N ARG A 65 0.64 4.98 -2.33
CA ARG A 65 1.89 4.22 -2.25
C ARG A 65 1.93 3.29 -1.04
N ILE A 66 1.49 3.74 0.13
CA ILE A 66 1.47 2.92 1.35
C ILE A 66 0.50 1.74 1.17
N LYS A 67 -0.72 1.98 0.69
CA LYS A 67 -1.70 0.92 0.40
C LYS A 67 -1.17 -0.10 -0.61
N HIS A 68 -0.47 0.36 -1.64
CA HIS A 68 0.16 -0.53 -2.61
C HIS A 68 1.27 -1.37 -1.97
N ILE A 69 2.10 -0.78 -1.11
CA ILE A 69 3.16 -1.50 -0.38
C ILE A 69 2.54 -2.53 0.58
N GLU A 70 1.54 -2.16 1.37
CA GLU A 70 0.84 -3.05 2.30
C GLU A 70 0.18 -4.22 1.56
N HIS A 71 -0.50 -3.94 0.44
CA HIS A 71 -1.09 -4.98 -0.39
C HIS A 71 -0.01 -5.93 -0.96
N GLN A 72 1.10 -5.40 -1.45
CA GLN A 72 2.22 -6.21 -1.94
C GLN A 72 2.85 -7.06 -0.84
N GLU A 73 2.98 -6.51 0.37
CA GLU A 73 3.47 -7.26 1.53
C GLU A 73 2.50 -8.38 1.92
N TYR A 74 1.20 -8.12 1.92
CA TYR A 74 0.19 -9.14 2.14
C TYR A 74 0.29 -10.26 1.11
N VAL A 75 0.34 -9.92 -0.18
CA VAL A 75 0.51 -10.89 -1.28
C VAL A 75 1.78 -11.71 -1.09
N LYS A 76 2.93 -11.07 -0.79
CA LYS A 76 4.20 -11.73 -0.48
C LYS A 76 4.04 -12.76 0.64
N ASN A 77 3.41 -12.38 1.75
CA ASN A 77 3.25 -13.26 2.91
C ASN A 77 2.35 -14.46 2.60
N VAL A 78 1.27 -14.24 1.85
CA VAL A 78 0.35 -15.32 1.44
C VAL A 78 1.04 -16.29 0.47
N ILE A 79 1.79 -15.79 -0.51
CA ILE A 79 2.53 -16.64 -1.45
C ILE A 79 3.63 -17.42 -0.73
N LEU A 80 4.40 -16.77 0.15
CA LEU A 80 5.45 -17.42 0.91
C LEU A 80 4.89 -18.55 1.76
N LYS A 81 3.75 -18.32 2.43
CA LYS A 81 3.03 -19.35 3.16
C LYS A 81 2.59 -20.48 2.22
N PHE A 82 1.97 -20.16 1.09
CA PHE A 82 1.50 -21.16 0.13
C PHE A 82 2.61 -22.09 -0.39
N VAL A 83 3.79 -21.54 -0.72
CA VAL A 83 4.91 -22.32 -1.27
C VAL A 83 5.61 -23.15 -0.19
N THR A 84 5.73 -22.63 1.03
CA THR A 84 6.42 -23.31 2.14
C THR A 84 5.56 -24.35 2.86
N MET A 85 4.24 -24.35 2.64
CA MET A 85 3.33 -25.34 3.20
C MET A 85 3.57 -26.73 2.62
N SER A 86 3.86 -27.69 3.49
CA SER A 86 4.00 -29.11 3.13
C SER A 86 2.67 -29.85 3.10
N ASN A 87 1.63 -29.33 3.78
CA ASN A 87 0.32 -29.97 3.86
C ASN A 87 -0.54 -29.62 2.63
N CYS A 88 -1.00 -30.65 1.90
CA CYS A 88 -1.87 -30.50 0.74
C CYS A 88 -3.24 -29.90 1.10
N ASP A 89 -3.83 -30.28 2.24
CA ASP A 89 -5.15 -29.80 2.65
C ASP A 89 -5.14 -28.29 2.97
N GLU A 90 -4.08 -27.82 3.64
CA GLU A 90 -3.95 -26.40 3.94
C GLU A 90 -3.62 -25.57 2.68
N LYS A 91 -2.87 -26.14 1.73
CA LYS A 91 -2.68 -25.53 0.40
C LYS A 91 -4.01 -25.43 -0.35
N LYS A 92 -4.90 -26.45 -0.29
CA LYS A 92 -6.23 -26.41 -0.95
C LYS A 92 -7.10 -25.31 -0.37
N GLN A 93 -7.03 -25.09 0.95
CA GLN A 93 -7.76 -23.99 1.60
C GLN A 93 -7.22 -22.60 1.23
N LEU A 94 -5.91 -22.48 0.98
CA LEU A 94 -5.27 -21.21 0.64
C LEU A 94 -5.36 -20.88 -0.86
N LEU A 95 -5.57 -21.88 -1.72
CA LEU A 95 -5.65 -21.73 -3.17
C LEU A 95 -6.69 -20.71 -3.66
N PRO A 96 -7.93 -20.63 -3.13
CA PRO A 96 -8.89 -19.59 -3.51
C PRO A 96 -8.42 -18.18 -3.17
N ILE A 97 -7.62 -18.03 -2.12
CA ILE A 97 -7.07 -16.73 -1.68
C ILE A 97 -5.94 -16.33 -2.63
N VAL A 98 -5.02 -17.24 -2.93
CA VAL A 98 -3.93 -17.02 -3.90
C VAL A 98 -4.50 -16.72 -5.30
N SER A 99 -5.53 -17.46 -5.73
CA SER A 99 -6.22 -17.22 -6.99
C SER A 99 -6.81 -15.81 -7.08
N LYS A 100 -7.44 -15.31 -6.01
CA LYS A 100 -7.96 -13.94 -5.96
C LYS A 100 -6.86 -12.88 -5.92
N LEU A 101 -5.77 -13.16 -5.21
CA LEU A 101 -4.66 -12.20 -5.05
C LEU A 101 -3.82 -12.03 -6.31
N LEU A 102 -3.61 -13.11 -7.06
CA LEU A 102 -2.84 -13.11 -8.30
C LEU A 102 -3.70 -13.07 -9.56
N VAL A 103 -5.03 -13.06 -9.41
CA VAL A 103 -5.99 -13.10 -10.52
C VAL A 103 -5.68 -14.26 -11.46
N LEU A 104 -5.52 -15.46 -10.88
CA LEU A 104 -5.17 -16.65 -11.64
C LEU A 104 -6.32 -17.07 -12.54
N SER A 105 -5.98 -17.49 -13.77
CA SER A 105 -6.91 -18.09 -14.71
C SER A 105 -7.34 -19.49 -14.26
N PRO A 106 -8.51 -19.99 -14.70
CA PRO A 106 -8.97 -21.34 -14.37
C PRO A 106 -8.00 -22.46 -14.81
N SER A 107 -7.21 -22.23 -15.87
CA SER A 107 -6.17 -23.16 -16.32
C SER A 107 -4.98 -23.24 -15.36
N GLU A 108 -4.57 -22.10 -14.80
CA GLU A 108 -3.47 -22.04 -13.83
C GLU A 108 -3.88 -22.69 -12.52
N ILE A 109 -5.12 -22.47 -12.07
CA ILE A 109 -5.68 -23.10 -10.86
C ILE A 109 -5.65 -24.64 -11.00
N LYS A 110 -6.14 -25.18 -12.13
CA LYS A 110 -6.13 -26.63 -12.40
C LYS A 110 -4.72 -27.23 -12.39
N THR A 111 -3.74 -26.46 -12.89
CA THR A 111 -2.34 -26.90 -12.90
C THR A 111 -1.81 -27.02 -11.47
N ILE A 112 -2.13 -26.04 -10.61
CA ILE A 112 -1.73 -26.06 -9.20
C ILE A 112 -2.44 -27.21 -8.46
N GLU A 113 -3.74 -27.40 -8.65
CA GLU A 113 -4.49 -28.53 -8.06
C GLU A 113 -3.89 -29.87 -8.46
N ALA A 114 -3.58 -30.07 -9.75
CA ALA A 114 -2.94 -31.28 -10.23
C ALA A 114 -1.58 -31.50 -9.54
N THR A 115 -0.74 -30.48 -9.36
CA THR A 115 0.54 -30.65 -8.67
C THR A 115 0.40 -30.99 -7.19
N MET A 116 -0.71 -30.59 -6.56
CA MET A 116 -0.99 -30.87 -5.16
C MET A 116 -1.56 -32.28 -4.94
N ASP A 117 -2.30 -32.80 -5.92
CA ASP A 117 -2.83 -34.15 -5.90
C ASP A 117 -1.75 -35.20 -6.28
N ASN A 118 -0.71 -34.81 -7.00
CA ASN A 118 0.39 -35.69 -7.43
C ASN A 118 1.53 -35.82 -6.38
N ASP A 119 1.30 -35.51 -5.10
CA ASP A 119 2.34 -35.56 -4.06
C ASP A 119 2.69 -37.04 -3.72
N PRO A 120 3.87 -37.57 -4.08
CA PRO A 120 4.19 -39.01 -3.98
C PRO A 120 4.56 -39.47 -2.56
N LEU A 121 4.32 -38.65 -1.53
CA LEU A 121 4.72 -38.91 -0.14
C LEU A 121 3.56 -39.14 0.83
N SER A 122 2.31 -39.24 0.34
CA SER A 122 1.12 -39.50 1.17
C SER A 122 0.63 -40.95 1.15
N GLU A 123 1.05 -41.78 0.18
CA GLU A 123 0.68 -43.19 0.11
C GLU A 123 1.77 -44.06 0.75
N GLY A 124 1.66 -44.32 2.06
CA GLY A 124 2.74 -45.04 2.72
C GLY A 124 2.48 -45.65 4.08
N VAL A 125 1.24 -45.84 4.55
CA VAL A 125 0.97 -46.80 5.64
C VAL A 125 -0.46 -47.34 5.46
N ASP A 126 -0.62 -48.65 5.65
CA ASP A 126 -1.87 -49.43 5.67
C ASP A 126 -2.37 -50.02 4.35
N GLN A 127 -1.68 -51.07 3.91
CA GLN A 127 -2.33 -52.36 3.58
C GLN A 127 -1.28 -53.48 3.50
N ILE A 128 -1.29 -54.38 4.48
CA ILE A 128 -0.67 -55.70 4.38
C ILE A 128 -1.73 -56.64 3.78
N PRO A 129 -1.53 -57.25 2.60
CA PRO A 129 -2.24 -58.46 2.23
C PRO A 129 -1.38 -59.66 2.62
N THR A 130 -1.81 -60.33 3.68
CA THR A 130 -1.44 -61.71 4.00
C THR A 130 -1.97 -62.69 2.96
N SER A 131 -1.22 -63.78 2.73
CA SER A 131 -1.50 -64.99 1.90
C SER A 131 -0.87 -64.92 0.50
N ASN A 132 -0.12 -65.90 -0.02
CA ASN A 132 -0.05 -67.33 0.27
C ASN A 132 1.32 -67.96 -0.13
N SER A 133 1.60 -69.08 0.51
CA SER A 133 2.67 -70.06 0.31
C SER A 133 2.70 -70.68 -1.10
N ASP A 134 3.89 -70.96 -1.64
CA ASP A 134 4.41 -72.32 -1.88
C ASP A 134 5.62 -72.35 -2.85
N GLN A 135 6.40 -73.40 -2.65
CA GLN A 135 7.82 -73.61 -2.99
C GLN A 135 8.11 -73.85 -4.47
N LEU A 136 9.36 -73.60 -4.87
CA LEU A 136 10.18 -74.53 -5.67
C LEU A 136 11.67 -74.14 -5.53
N GLU A 137 12.44 -74.99 -4.84
CA GLU A 137 13.91 -74.97 -4.86
C GLU A 137 14.43 -75.46 -6.22
N THR A 138 15.55 -74.91 -6.70
CA THR A 138 16.86 -75.60 -6.67
C THR A 138 17.98 -74.73 -7.28
N PRO A 139 19.25 -74.99 -6.92
CA PRO A 139 20.34 -74.01 -6.98
C PRO A 139 21.29 -74.21 -8.17
N LEU A 140 22.01 -73.16 -8.55
CA LEU A 140 23.24 -73.27 -9.34
C LEU A 140 24.26 -72.27 -8.80
N ASN A 141 25.23 -72.82 -8.08
CA ASN A 141 26.49 -72.20 -7.68
C ASN A 141 27.37 -72.00 -8.92
N SER A 142 27.94 -70.80 -9.11
CA SER A 142 29.39 -70.65 -9.33
C SER A 142 29.78 -69.17 -9.42
N SER A 143 30.76 -68.84 -8.58
CA SER A 143 31.84 -67.88 -8.78
C SER A 143 31.54 -66.38 -8.89
N MET A 144 32.10 -65.68 -7.91
CA MET A 144 33.17 -64.67 -8.04
C MET A 144 32.89 -63.29 -7.44
N SER A 145 33.73 -63.01 -6.46
CA SER A 145 34.27 -61.71 -6.06
C SER A 145 33.40 -60.84 -5.15
N ALA A 146 33.59 -61.08 -3.85
CA ALA A 146 33.65 -59.99 -2.90
C ALA A 146 34.79 -59.04 -3.29
N ASP A 147 34.52 -57.74 -3.32
CA ASP A 147 35.41 -56.74 -2.73
C ASP A 147 34.68 -55.41 -2.56
N GLU A 148 34.86 -54.88 -1.36
CA GLU A 148 34.82 -53.48 -0.95
C GLU A 148 33.46 -52.75 -0.81
N ILE A 149 32.92 -52.95 0.39
CA ILE A 149 32.39 -51.91 1.26
C ILE A 149 33.31 -50.67 1.24
N SER A 150 32.77 -49.51 0.86
CA SER A 150 33.21 -48.23 1.42
C SER A 150 31.99 -47.41 1.84
N ASN A 151 31.87 -47.29 3.16
CA ASN A 151 30.87 -46.53 3.90
C ASN A 151 31.23 -45.04 3.97
N GLY A 152 30.20 -44.21 4.14
CA GLY A 152 30.28 -42.88 4.77
C GLY A 152 30.34 -41.71 3.76
N LEU A 153 29.60 -40.62 3.91
CA LEU A 153 29.12 -40.00 5.13
C LEU A 153 27.91 -39.09 4.82
N ILE A 154 26.88 -39.22 5.65
CA ILE A 154 25.75 -38.31 5.79
C ILE A 154 26.24 -37.04 6.51
N GLY A 155 25.73 -35.87 6.12
CA GLY A 155 25.52 -34.76 7.06
C GLY A 155 26.16 -33.42 6.68
N ALA A 156 25.31 -32.49 6.22
CA ALA A 156 25.46 -31.07 6.55
C ALA A 156 24.09 -30.39 6.46
N SER A 157 23.43 -30.29 7.62
CA SER A 157 22.33 -29.36 7.87
C SER A 157 22.84 -27.93 7.73
N PHE A 158 22.15 -27.07 6.98
CA PHE A 158 22.34 -25.62 7.08
C PHE A 158 21.01 -24.97 7.45
N SER A 159 20.89 -24.69 8.74
CA SER A 159 19.88 -23.85 9.35
C SER A 159 20.28 -22.39 9.15
N ALA A 160 19.50 -21.63 8.40
CA ALA A 160 19.63 -20.18 8.32
C ALA A 160 18.40 -19.55 8.97
N GLN A 161 18.57 -19.11 10.21
CA GLN A 161 17.69 -18.16 10.89
C GLN A 161 17.81 -16.81 10.17
N PHE A 162 16.69 -16.25 9.70
CA PHE A 162 16.63 -14.83 9.34
C PHE A 162 15.70 -14.14 10.33
N SER A 163 16.32 -13.46 11.28
CA SER A 163 15.71 -12.51 12.20
C SER A 163 15.73 -11.15 11.52
N ILE A 164 14.56 -10.51 11.37
CA ILE A 164 14.48 -9.09 10.96
C ILE A 164 13.62 -8.37 12.00
N TYR A 165 14.28 -7.41 12.66
CA TYR A 165 13.68 -6.29 13.37
C TYR A 165 13.10 -5.27 12.40
#